data_AF-A0A510KWP9-F1
#
_entry.id   AF-A0A510KWP9-F1
#
_cell.length_a   1.000
_cell.length_b   1.000
_cell.length_c   1.000
_cell.angle_alpha   90.00
_cell.angle_beta   90.00
_cell.angle_gamma   90.00
#
_symmetry.space_group_name_H-M   'P 1'
#
loop_
_entity.id
_entity.type
_entity.pdbx_description
1 polymer ?
#
loop_
_entity_poly.entity_id
_entity_poly.type
_entity_poly.pdbx_seq_one_letter_code
_entity_poly.pdbx_strand_id
1 'polypeptide(L)'
;MKNKVFKIFVIMILSVNISYAGSNPKIDKATFQEIDAVYAKDKNGVYVWENRGWKKLEGIDPITFQIINISGSARRYLKDKNGIYNIDGDSDNLVLEKLPYDPQTYEVINQLYSKDKNNIYYSNRKIIGADLPTFQIGSDGFSKDKNNIYFGGKKILGVDRDTIKIIELPYIKDKNNVYYGNKKIEGADKNTFELTYDFGSVVNGYYSKDKNNVYYENKKLKGIDVKTFKKISRLVDNFLIEDKNGFYIVEKDGSIVPIDGKEVDIENLSQLAIKTNLYHDKDSMYFVKNHKLVKIKDAPKVDPYNLSTYNDKYINKYNVVYYLDTDEGAFKKLEKAESHQFSAYGDTEYAKGRRNVYFKGKILAGADYESFGMKYNHEKDVYEIRDKNKVYETVKAD
;
A
#
# COMPACT_ATOMS: atom_id res chain seq x y z
N MET A 1 -8.45 2.77 -60.24
CA MET A 1 -8.59 1.68 -59.24
C MET A 1 -8.12 2.03 -57.83
N LYS A 2 -7.10 2.90 -57.64
CA LYS A 2 -6.61 3.30 -56.30
C LYS A 2 -7.66 3.94 -55.36
N ASN A 3 -8.63 4.71 -55.87
CA ASN A 3 -9.67 5.36 -55.04
C ASN A 3 -10.76 4.42 -54.49
N LYS A 4 -11.04 3.28 -55.13
CA LYS A 4 -12.08 2.34 -54.64
C LYS A 4 -11.56 1.49 -53.47
N VAL A 5 -10.30 1.05 -53.53
CA VAL A 5 -9.66 0.28 -52.45
C VAL A 5 -9.48 1.15 -51.21
N PHE A 6 -9.08 2.42 -51.37
CA PHE A 6 -8.96 3.37 -50.25
C PHE A 6 -10.31 3.63 -49.57
N LYS A 7 -11.40 3.77 -50.34
CA LYS A 7 -12.76 3.90 -49.77
C LYS A 7 -13.19 2.67 -48.96
N ILE A 8 -12.88 1.45 -49.43
CA ILE A 8 -13.28 0.22 -48.73
C ILE A 8 -12.53 0.09 -47.39
N PHE A 9 -11.22 0.38 -47.36
CA PHE A 9 -10.45 0.38 -46.11
C PHE A 9 -10.94 1.45 -45.12
N VAL A 10 -11.23 2.66 -45.61
CA VAL A 10 -11.81 3.73 -44.77
C VAL A 10 -13.18 3.34 -44.21
N ILE A 11 -14.03 2.70 -45.02
CA ILE A 11 -15.36 2.24 -44.58
C ILE A 11 -15.25 1.10 -43.55
N MET A 12 -14.33 0.15 -43.73
CA MET A 12 -14.11 -0.92 -42.74
C MET A 12 -13.58 -0.38 -41.41
N ILE A 13 -12.62 0.56 -41.43
CA ILE A 13 -12.11 1.19 -40.20
C ILE A 13 -13.23 1.98 -39.50
N LEU A 14 -14.05 2.73 -40.26
CA LEU A 14 -15.22 3.41 -39.72
C LEU A 14 -16.24 2.44 -39.11
N SER A 15 -16.57 1.34 -39.78
CA SER A 15 -17.57 0.38 -39.28
C SER A 15 -17.10 -0.39 -38.04
N VAL A 16 -15.79 -0.69 -37.95
CA VAL A 16 -15.19 -1.30 -36.75
C VAL A 16 -15.23 -0.31 -35.58
N ASN A 17 -14.78 0.94 -35.79
CA ASN A 17 -14.80 1.97 -34.73
C ASN A 17 -16.22 2.31 -34.25
N ILE A 18 -17.22 2.27 -35.14
CA ILE A 18 -18.64 2.46 -34.80
C ILE A 18 -19.18 1.34 -33.89
N SER A 19 -18.71 0.11 -34.06
CA SER A 19 -19.11 -1.03 -33.22
C SER A 19 -18.51 -0.95 -31.82
N TYR A 20 -17.26 -0.48 -31.70
CA TYR A 20 -16.54 -0.37 -30.42
C TYR A 20 -16.93 0.87 -29.59
N ALA A 21 -17.36 1.96 -30.21
CA ALA A 21 -17.92 3.13 -29.51
C ALA A 21 -19.20 2.79 -28.70
N GLY A 22 -19.83 1.63 -28.95
CA GLY A 22 -21.04 1.20 -28.29
C GLY A 22 -22.24 2.13 -28.54
N SER A 23 -23.27 2.02 -27.70
CA SER A 23 -24.47 2.87 -27.74
C SER A 23 -24.31 4.20 -26.99
N ASN A 24 -23.11 4.54 -26.50
CA ASN A 24 -22.90 5.75 -25.70
C ASN A 24 -23.08 7.02 -26.56
N PRO A 25 -24.15 7.81 -26.34
CA PRO A 25 -24.49 8.95 -27.21
C PRO A 25 -23.51 10.13 -27.07
N LYS A 26 -22.61 10.10 -26.08
CA LYS A 26 -21.62 11.17 -25.83
C LYS A 26 -20.35 11.02 -26.67
N ILE A 27 -20.15 9.86 -27.32
CA ILE A 27 -18.97 9.59 -28.14
C ILE A 27 -19.19 10.07 -29.56
N ASP A 28 -18.25 10.88 -30.06
CA ASP A 28 -18.23 11.29 -31.46
C ASP A 28 -17.68 10.16 -32.32
N LYS A 29 -18.59 9.37 -32.91
CA LYS A 29 -18.24 8.19 -33.72
C LYS A 29 -17.37 8.50 -34.94
N ALA A 30 -17.42 9.73 -35.45
CA ALA A 30 -16.65 10.14 -36.63
C ALA A 30 -15.16 10.34 -36.30
N THR A 31 -14.85 10.75 -35.07
CA THR A 31 -13.49 11.00 -34.60
C THR A 31 -13.01 9.99 -33.55
N PHE A 32 -13.84 9.00 -33.24
CA PHE A 32 -13.51 7.93 -32.30
C PHE A 32 -12.31 7.12 -32.77
N GLN A 33 -11.32 7.05 -31.91
CA GLN A 33 -10.08 6.33 -32.07
C GLN A 33 -9.84 5.50 -30.81
N GLU A 34 -9.89 4.18 -30.95
CA GLU A 34 -9.36 3.28 -29.94
C GLU A 34 -7.84 3.40 -29.91
N ILE A 35 -7.28 3.53 -28.71
CA ILE A 35 -5.84 3.63 -28.48
C ILE A 35 -5.30 2.26 -28.08
N ASP A 36 -5.96 1.62 -27.13
CA ASP A 36 -5.82 0.21 -26.79
C ASP A 36 -7.12 -0.32 -26.15
N ALA A 37 -7.10 -1.57 -25.66
CA ALA A 37 -8.26 -2.19 -25.04
C ALA A 37 -8.78 -1.48 -23.77
N VAL A 38 -8.01 -0.53 -23.21
CA VAL A 38 -8.36 0.21 -21.99
C VAL A 38 -8.71 1.65 -22.29
N TYR A 39 -8.12 2.28 -23.31
CA TYR A 39 -8.28 3.71 -23.60
C TYR A 39 -8.73 3.99 -25.03
N ALA A 40 -9.59 4.97 -25.17
CA ALA A 40 -9.99 5.55 -26.44
C ALA A 40 -10.05 7.07 -26.37
N LYS A 41 -10.13 7.74 -27.51
CA LYS A 41 -10.38 9.19 -27.57
C LYS A 41 -11.21 9.56 -28.78
N ASP A 42 -11.83 10.72 -28.70
CA ASP A 42 -12.43 11.41 -29.83
C ASP A 42 -12.10 12.90 -29.74
N LYS A 43 -12.68 13.74 -30.61
CA LYS A 43 -12.44 15.19 -30.57
C LYS A 43 -12.94 15.88 -29.28
N ASN A 44 -13.86 15.25 -28.55
CA ASN A 44 -14.56 15.79 -27.38
C ASN A 44 -14.00 15.29 -26.04
N GLY A 45 -13.23 14.19 -26.03
CA GLY A 45 -12.72 13.62 -24.79
C GLY A 45 -11.85 12.39 -24.96
N VAL A 46 -11.28 12.00 -23.81
CA VAL A 46 -10.58 10.74 -23.61
C VAL A 46 -11.46 9.83 -22.77
N TYR A 47 -11.45 8.54 -23.05
CA TYR A 47 -12.31 7.54 -22.45
C TYR A 47 -11.48 6.37 -21.92
N VAL A 48 -11.96 5.79 -20.82
CA VAL A 48 -11.46 4.54 -20.25
C VAL A 48 -12.56 3.49 -20.30
N TRP A 49 -12.19 2.23 -20.57
CA TRP A 49 -13.13 1.12 -20.57
C TRP A 49 -13.42 0.66 -19.14
N GLU A 50 -14.68 0.72 -18.73
CA GLU A 50 -15.19 0.13 -17.48
C GLU A 50 -16.10 -1.07 -17.79
N ASN A 51 -16.52 -1.82 -16.75
CA ASN A 51 -17.32 -3.04 -16.87
C ASN A 51 -18.56 -2.93 -17.78
N ARG A 52 -19.10 -1.71 -17.96
CA ARG A 52 -20.32 -1.43 -18.72
C ARG A 52 -20.11 -0.50 -19.92
N GLY A 53 -18.87 -0.27 -20.33
CA GLY A 53 -18.48 0.48 -21.53
C GLY A 53 -17.56 1.68 -21.26
N TRP A 54 -17.40 2.52 -22.28
CA TRP A 54 -16.53 3.71 -22.23
C TRP A 54 -17.04 4.79 -21.29
N LYS A 55 -16.25 5.14 -20.27
CA LYS A 55 -16.44 6.30 -19.40
C LYS A 55 -15.50 7.43 -19.80
N LYS A 56 -16.03 8.65 -19.88
CA LYS A 56 -15.24 9.84 -20.18
C LYS A 56 -14.37 10.23 -18.98
N LEU A 57 -13.10 10.50 -19.24
CA LEU A 57 -12.17 11.10 -18.29
C LEU A 57 -12.25 12.62 -18.39
N GLU A 58 -12.88 13.25 -17.40
CA GLU A 58 -13.05 14.70 -17.39
C GLU A 58 -11.72 15.42 -17.11
N GLY A 59 -11.52 16.55 -17.79
CA GLY A 59 -10.34 17.41 -17.62
C GLY A 59 -9.09 17.01 -18.42
N ILE A 60 -9.14 15.93 -19.21
CA ILE A 60 -8.06 15.55 -20.13
C ILE A 60 -8.27 16.18 -21.50
N ASP A 61 -7.23 16.82 -22.04
CA ASP A 61 -7.19 17.35 -23.39
C ASP A 61 -6.95 16.21 -24.42
N PRO A 62 -7.93 15.85 -25.26
CA PRO A 62 -7.81 14.71 -26.18
C PRO A 62 -6.80 14.94 -27.32
N ILE A 63 -6.47 16.20 -27.61
CA ILE A 63 -5.54 16.57 -28.68
C ILE A 63 -4.11 16.24 -28.26
N THR A 64 -3.72 16.60 -27.04
CA THR A 64 -2.38 16.39 -26.49
C THR A 64 -2.26 15.12 -25.65
N PHE A 65 -3.32 14.32 -25.59
CA PHE A 65 -3.36 13.08 -24.82
C PHE A 65 -2.31 12.05 -25.27
N GLN A 66 -1.58 11.52 -24.29
CA GLN A 66 -0.57 10.50 -24.42
C GLN A 66 -0.62 9.53 -23.23
N ILE A 67 -0.25 8.28 -23.48
CA ILE A 67 -0.06 7.27 -22.43
C ILE A 67 1.45 7.11 -22.21
N ILE A 68 1.89 7.25 -20.96
CA ILE A 68 3.26 6.99 -20.53
C ILE A 68 3.30 5.56 -19.98
N ASN A 69 3.88 4.65 -20.77
CA ASN A 69 4.13 3.28 -20.33
C ASN A 69 5.44 3.19 -19.55
N ILE A 70 5.42 2.49 -18.42
CA ILE A 70 6.63 2.21 -17.64
C ILE A 70 7.09 0.80 -18.00
N SER A 71 8.23 0.68 -18.67
CA SER A 71 8.75 -0.61 -19.13
C SER A 71 8.88 -1.61 -17.98
N GLY A 72 8.25 -2.79 -18.11
CA GLY A 72 8.23 -3.83 -17.08
C GLY A 72 7.33 -3.53 -15.87
N SER A 73 6.44 -2.55 -15.97
CA SER A 73 5.38 -2.31 -14.99
C SER A 73 4.01 -2.38 -15.65
N ALA A 74 3.01 -2.88 -14.91
CA ALA A 74 1.61 -2.72 -15.30
C ALA A 74 1.13 -1.26 -15.13
N ARG A 75 1.88 -0.43 -14.40
CA ARG A 75 1.56 0.98 -14.17
C ARG A 75 1.75 1.79 -15.45
N ARG A 76 0.79 2.68 -15.71
CA ARG A 76 0.81 3.63 -16.83
C ARG A 76 0.32 4.99 -16.32
N TYR A 77 0.89 6.07 -16.82
CA TYR A 77 0.34 7.41 -16.60
C TYR A 77 -0.38 7.91 -17.83
N LEU A 78 -1.35 8.77 -17.59
CA LEU A 78 -1.97 9.59 -18.61
C LEU A 78 -1.29 10.96 -18.61
N LYS A 79 -1.06 11.53 -19.78
CA LYS A 79 -0.45 12.85 -19.91
C LYS A 79 -1.21 13.67 -20.95
N ASP A 80 -1.38 14.94 -20.66
CA ASP A 80 -1.79 15.95 -21.62
C ASP A 80 -0.97 17.23 -21.40
N LYS A 81 -1.29 18.31 -22.12
CA LYS A 81 -0.66 19.62 -21.91
C LYS A 81 -0.88 20.21 -20.52
N ASN A 82 -1.92 19.78 -19.81
CA ASN A 82 -2.35 20.33 -18.52
C ASN A 82 -1.73 19.58 -17.33
N GLY A 83 -1.30 18.33 -17.51
CA GLY A 83 -0.79 17.53 -16.40
C GLY A 83 -0.43 16.08 -16.75
N ILE A 84 0.01 15.39 -15.71
CA ILE A 84 0.20 13.94 -15.68
C ILE A 84 -0.76 13.39 -14.65
N TYR A 85 -1.36 12.25 -14.95
CA TYR A 85 -2.41 11.67 -14.16
C TYR A 85 -2.18 10.19 -13.94
N ASN A 86 -2.56 9.74 -12.75
CA ASN A 86 -2.78 8.34 -12.45
C ASN A 86 -4.29 8.04 -12.50
N ILE A 87 -4.65 6.81 -12.82
CA ILE A 87 -6.00 6.30 -12.56
C ILE A 87 -5.92 5.38 -11.35
N ASP A 88 -6.74 5.68 -10.36
CA ASP A 88 -6.89 4.88 -9.14
C ASP A 88 -8.36 4.44 -9.00
N GLY A 89 -8.64 3.55 -8.05
CA GLY A 89 -9.98 3.02 -7.79
C GLY A 89 -10.24 1.66 -8.45
N ASP A 90 -11.39 1.08 -8.14
CA ASP A 90 -11.85 -0.18 -8.72
C ASP A 90 -12.57 0.06 -10.06
N SER A 91 -12.75 -1.02 -10.82
CA SER A 91 -13.39 -1.11 -12.13
C SER A 91 -14.73 -0.37 -12.28
N ASP A 92 -15.45 -0.12 -11.20
CA ASP A 92 -16.71 0.64 -11.19
C ASP A 92 -16.57 2.11 -10.73
N ASN A 93 -15.43 2.51 -10.16
CA ASN A 93 -15.20 3.82 -9.55
C ASN A 93 -13.79 4.35 -9.85
N LEU A 94 -13.39 4.31 -11.13
CA LEU A 94 -12.10 4.89 -11.53
C LEU A 94 -12.08 6.40 -11.27
N VAL A 95 -11.04 6.86 -10.60
CA VAL A 95 -10.75 8.25 -10.25
C VAL A 95 -9.48 8.69 -10.98
N LEU A 96 -9.59 9.79 -11.73
CA LEU A 96 -8.44 10.42 -12.34
C LEU A 96 -7.76 11.35 -11.35
N GLU A 97 -6.52 11.02 -10.96
CA GLU A 97 -5.72 11.83 -10.05
C GLU A 97 -4.63 12.58 -10.81
N LYS A 98 -4.68 13.92 -10.77
CA LYS A 98 -3.59 14.76 -11.26
C LYS A 98 -2.39 14.70 -10.31
N LEU A 99 -1.25 14.25 -10.82
CA LEU A 99 0.01 14.16 -10.09
C LEU A 99 0.74 15.52 -10.11
N PRO A 100 1.50 15.85 -9.05
CA PRO A 100 2.22 17.12 -8.92
C PRO A 100 3.55 17.09 -9.71
N TYR A 101 3.50 16.61 -10.95
CA TYR A 101 4.65 16.48 -11.85
C TYR A 101 4.58 17.58 -12.89
N ASP A 102 5.73 18.12 -13.30
CA ASP A 102 5.78 19.03 -14.44
C ASP A 102 5.57 18.24 -15.75
N PRO A 103 4.44 18.42 -16.45
CA PRO A 103 4.12 17.58 -17.61
C PRO A 103 5.08 17.79 -18.80
N GLN A 104 5.76 18.95 -18.88
CA GLN A 104 6.65 19.27 -19.99
C GLN A 104 7.99 18.56 -19.85
N THR A 105 8.47 18.38 -18.62
CA THR A 105 9.83 17.87 -18.32
C THR A 105 9.83 16.51 -17.65
N TYR A 106 8.67 15.93 -17.37
CA TYR A 106 8.58 14.61 -16.77
C TYR A 106 9.13 13.52 -17.67
N GLU A 107 9.96 12.68 -17.07
CA GLU A 107 10.65 11.56 -17.71
C GLU A 107 10.63 10.35 -16.79
N VAL A 108 10.31 9.18 -17.35
CA VAL A 108 10.45 7.89 -16.66
C VAL A 108 11.87 7.39 -16.88
N ILE A 109 12.62 7.19 -15.79
CA ILE A 109 14.01 6.72 -15.85
C ILE A 109 14.02 5.19 -15.89
N ASN A 110 13.28 4.55 -14.99
CA ASN A 110 13.10 3.09 -14.95
C ASN A 110 11.81 2.72 -14.19
N GLN A 111 11.64 1.43 -13.87
CA GLN A 111 10.46 0.91 -13.16
C GLN A 111 10.17 1.57 -11.81
N LEU A 112 11.21 2.06 -11.13
CA LEU A 112 11.13 2.62 -9.79
C LEU A 112 11.31 4.14 -9.78
N TYR A 113 12.05 4.70 -10.74
CA TYR A 113 12.44 6.10 -10.73
C TYR A 113 11.87 6.88 -11.92
N SER A 114 11.39 8.08 -11.62
CA SER A 114 11.04 9.11 -12.60
C SER A 114 11.51 10.48 -12.09
N LYS A 115 11.57 11.47 -12.97
CA LYS A 115 11.99 12.83 -12.63
C LYS A 115 11.22 13.87 -13.43
N ASP A 116 11.23 15.09 -12.94
CA ASP A 116 10.94 16.28 -13.73
C ASP A 116 12.06 17.33 -13.51
N LYS A 117 11.87 18.55 -14.00
CA LYS A 117 12.87 19.62 -13.83
C LYS A 117 13.20 19.98 -12.38
N ASN A 118 12.29 19.70 -11.44
CA ASN A 118 12.36 20.14 -10.05
C ASN A 118 12.55 18.98 -9.06
N ASN A 119 12.15 17.76 -9.44
CA ASN A 119 12.02 16.64 -8.52
C ASN A 119 12.51 15.32 -9.12
N ILE A 120 12.87 14.40 -8.23
CA ILE A 120 13.03 12.98 -8.52
C ILE A 120 12.09 12.17 -7.63
N TYR A 121 11.53 11.11 -8.19
CA TYR A 121 10.50 10.29 -7.58
C TYR A 121 10.95 8.83 -7.50
N TYR A 122 10.63 8.17 -6.40
CA TYR A 122 10.74 6.72 -6.23
C TYR A 122 9.34 6.13 -6.03
N SER A 123 8.91 5.21 -6.90
CA SER A 123 7.58 4.61 -6.86
C SER A 123 6.46 5.65 -6.66
N ASN A 124 6.54 6.77 -7.39
CA ASN A 124 5.60 7.91 -7.38
C ASN A 124 5.64 8.83 -6.17
N ARG A 125 6.57 8.59 -5.24
CA ARG A 125 6.81 9.45 -4.09
C ARG A 125 8.02 10.32 -4.34
N LYS A 126 7.91 11.61 -4.05
CA LYS A 126 9.02 12.56 -4.18
C LYS A 126 10.12 12.17 -3.19
N ILE A 127 11.36 12.10 -3.65
CA ILE A 127 12.52 11.91 -2.77
C ILE A 127 12.85 13.27 -2.15
N ILE A 128 12.48 13.45 -0.89
CA ILE A 128 12.63 14.73 -0.18
C ILE A 128 14.13 15.01 0.07
N GLY A 129 14.55 16.22 -0.31
CA GLY A 129 15.91 16.72 -0.06
C GLY A 129 17.00 16.14 -0.96
N ALA A 130 16.63 15.49 -2.08
CA ALA A 130 17.58 15.03 -3.09
C ALA A 130 18.26 16.20 -3.81
N ASP A 131 19.59 16.15 -3.93
CA ASP A 131 20.34 17.02 -4.83
C ASP A 131 20.29 16.47 -6.27
N LEU A 132 19.35 16.98 -7.07
CA LEU A 132 19.09 16.52 -8.44
C LEU A 132 20.34 16.48 -9.34
N PRO A 133 21.21 17.53 -9.37
CA PRO A 133 22.37 17.53 -10.26
C PRO A 133 23.37 16.41 -9.99
N THR A 134 23.45 15.92 -8.75
CA THR A 134 24.39 14.87 -8.35
C THR A 134 23.71 13.53 -8.06
N PHE A 135 22.40 13.43 -8.27
CA PHE A 135 21.64 12.23 -7.97
C PHE A 135 22.00 11.09 -8.92
N GLN A 136 22.31 9.93 -8.33
CA GLN A 136 22.70 8.72 -9.02
C GLN A 136 21.83 7.56 -8.51
N ILE A 137 21.18 6.88 -9.45
CA ILE A 137 20.40 5.67 -9.16
C ILE A 137 21.37 4.48 -9.12
N GLY A 138 21.34 3.75 -8.01
CA GLY A 138 22.07 2.49 -7.84
C GLY A 138 21.18 1.29 -8.15
N SER A 139 21.63 0.10 -7.75
CA SER A 139 20.85 -1.14 -7.81
C SER A 139 20.01 -1.33 -6.54
N ASP A 140 19.06 -2.27 -6.60
CA ASP A 140 18.37 -2.83 -5.44
C ASP A 140 17.69 -1.80 -4.51
N GLY A 141 17.13 -0.75 -5.11
CA GLY A 141 16.46 0.33 -4.40
C GLY A 141 17.39 1.37 -3.77
N PHE A 142 18.71 1.24 -3.93
CA PHE A 142 19.67 2.26 -3.53
C PHE A 142 19.75 3.41 -4.52
N SER A 143 19.98 4.59 -3.99
CA SER A 143 20.41 5.77 -4.75
C SER A 143 21.25 6.66 -3.85
N LYS A 144 21.96 7.62 -4.45
CA LYS A 144 22.80 8.56 -3.73
C LYS A 144 22.80 9.92 -4.40
N ASP A 145 23.11 10.94 -3.63
CA ASP A 145 23.53 12.23 -4.15
C ASP A 145 24.89 12.61 -3.53
N LYS A 146 25.37 13.85 -3.75
CA LYS A 146 26.65 14.32 -3.19
C LYS A 146 26.73 14.30 -1.66
N ASN A 147 25.60 14.28 -0.95
CA ASN A 147 25.51 14.40 0.51
C ASN A 147 24.89 13.16 1.19
N ASN A 148 24.08 12.37 0.47
CA ASN A 148 23.14 11.43 1.06
C ASN A 148 23.16 10.08 0.35
N ILE A 149 22.75 9.05 1.08
CA ILE A 149 22.38 7.73 0.54
C ILE A 149 20.91 7.52 0.84
N TYR A 150 20.21 6.91 -0.11
CA TYR A 150 18.80 6.62 -0.05
C TYR A 150 18.57 5.12 -0.25
N PHE A 151 17.57 4.59 0.45
CA PHE A 151 17.02 3.26 0.22
C PHE A 151 15.51 3.38 0.06
N GLY A 152 14.96 2.87 -1.05
CA GLY A 152 13.54 2.97 -1.34
C GLY A 152 13.04 4.42 -1.43
N GLY A 153 13.90 5.34 -1.90
CA GLY A 153 13.61 6.78 -1.95
C GLY A 153 13.66 7.51 -0.60
N LYS A 154 14.03 6.84 0.51
CA LYS A 154 14.17 7.47 1.83
C LYS A 154 15.64 7.61 2.23
N LYS A 155 16.02 8.78 2.75
CA LYS A 155 17.38 9.05 3.23
C LYS A 155 17.72 8.13 4.41
N ILE A 156 18.91 7.53 4.37
CA ILE A 156 19.48 6.76 5.49
C ILE A 156 20.24 7.74 6.40
N LEU A 157 19.69 8.00 7.59
CA LEU A 157 20.27 8.99 8.51
C LEU A 157 21.50 8.41 9.23
N GLY A 158 22.57 9.21 9.29
CA GLY A 158 23.79 8.89 10.04
C GLY A 158 24.64 7.76 9.45
N VAL A 159 24.42 7.37 8.20
CA VAL A 159 25.21 6.35 7.52
C VAL A 159 26.57 6.89 7.06
N ASP A 160 27.62 6.13 7.30
CA ASP A 160 28.93 6.35 6.69
C ASP A 160 28.89 5.87 5.24
N ARG A 161 28.89 6.83 4.32
CA ARG A 161 28.63 6.63 2.89
C ARG A 161 29.71 5.84 2.17
N ASP A 162 30.93 5.89 2.68
CA ASP A 162 32.11 5.31 2.03
C ASP A 162 32.35 3.86 2.45
N THR A 163 31.66 3.40 3.50
CA THR A 163 31.87 2.07 4.08
C THR A 163 30.64 1.17 4.07
N ILE A 164 29.58 1.56 3.35
CA ILE A 164 28.36 0.78 3.21
C ILE A 164 28.64 -0.58 2.57
N LYS A 165 28.09 -1.62 3.20
CA LYS A 165 28.08 -2.99 2.71
C LYS A 165 26.68 -3.59 2.89
N ILE A 166 26.20 -4.30 1.89
CA ILE A 166 24.98 -5.08 1.99
C ILE A 166 25.30 -6.35 2.80
N ILE A 167 24.50 -6.64 3.83
CA ILE A 167 24.54 -7.94 4.52
C ILE A 167 23.66 -8.89 3.72
N GLU A 168 22.37 -8.57 3.68
CA GLU A 168 21.32 -9.13 2.83
C GLU A 168 20.18 -8.12 2.86
N LEU A 169 19.58 -7.79 1.72
CA LEU A 169 18.53 -6.78 1.71
C LEU A 169 17.30 -7.24 2.52
N PRO A 170 16.71 -6.37 3.35
CA PRO A 170 16.98 -4.93 3.47
C PRO A 170 18.04 -4.54 4.53
N TYR A 171 18.82 -5.48 5.08
CA TYR A 171 19.89 -5.21 6.03
C TYR A 171 21.20 -4.77 5.36
N ILE A 172 21.73 -3.66 5.84
CA ILE A 172 23.05 -3.14 5.46
C ILE A 172 23.84 -2.76 6.70
N LYS A 173 25.15 -2.59 6.55
CA LYS A 173 26.02 -2.05 7.58
C LYS A 173 27.00 -1.04 7.00
N ASP A 174 27.47 -0.15 7.85
CA ASP A 174 28.65 0.65 7.59
C ASP A 174 29.77 0.27 8.59
N LYS A 175 30.85 1.05 8.66
CA LYS A 175 31.93 0.78 9.61
C LYS A 175 31.51 0.84 11.08
N ASN A 176 30.41 1.51 11.41
CA ASN A 176 29.96 1.86 12.77
C ASN A 176 28.64 1.18 13.19
N ASN A 177 27.71 0.94 12.27
CA ASN A 177 26.31 0.63 12.56
C ASN A 177 25.73 -0.42 11.61
N VAL A 178 24.59 -1.00 12.02
CA VAL A 178 23.73 -1.85 11.19
C VAL A 178 22.41 -1.12 10.96
N TYR A 179 21.80 -1.32 9.80
CA TYR A 179 20.56 -0.69 9.37
C TYR A 179 19.62 -1.75 8.79
N TYR A 180 18.31 -1.52 8.95
CA TYR A 180 17.25 -2.22 8.24
C TYR A 180 16.48 -1.19 7.39
N GLY A 181 16.54 -1.37 6.08
CA GLY A 181 16.08 -0.38 5.10
C GLY A 181 16.79 0.95 5.29
N ASN A 182 16.04 2.02 5.56
CA ASN A 182 16.59 3.35 5.80
C ASN A 182 16.77 3.70 7.30
N LYS A 183 16.58 2.75 8.21
CA LYS A 183 16.60 2.99 9.66
C LYS A 183 17.78 2.28 10.32
N LYS A 184 18.48 2.98 11.20
CA LYS A 184 19.52 2.40 12.06
C LYS A 184 18.89 1.43 13.07
N ILE A 185 19.56 0.31 13.33
CA ILE A 185 19.23 -0.61 14.42
C ILE A 185 19.98 -0.14 15.67
N GLU A 186 19.25 0.52 16.57
CA GLU A 186 19.87 1.13 17.75
C GLU A 186 20.43 0.08 18.71
N GLY A 187 21.71 0.25 19.09
CA GLY A 187 22.41 -0.62 20.02
C GLY A 187 22.85 -1.98 19.47
N ALA A 188 22.77 -2.20 18.15
CA ALA A 188 23.26 -3.42 17.51
C ALA A 188 24.80 -3.54 17.60
N ASP A 189 25.29 -4.69 18.07
CA ASP A 189 26.69 -5.07 17.95
C ASP A 189 26.97 -5.56 16.54
N LYS A 190 27.45 -4.64 15.69
CA LYS A 190 27.76 -4.89 14.28
C LYS A 190 28.72 -6.07 14.03
N ASN A 191 29.55 -6.43 15.00
CA ASN A 191 30.55 -7.48 14.82
C ASN A 191 29.95 -8.88 15.07
N THR A 192 28.90 -8.97 15.87
CA THR A 192 28.17 -10.21 16.16
C THR A 192 26.77 -10.25 15.58
N PHE A 193 26.39 -9.22 14.81
CA PHE A 193 25.08 -9.13 14.18
C PHE A 193 24.93 -10.22 13.12
N GLU A 194 23.90 -11.03 13.27
CA GLU A 194 23.57 -12.11 12.37
C GLU A 194 22.07 -12.14 12.08
N LEU A 195 21.76 -12.56 10.87
CA LEU A 195 20.38 -12.76 10.44
C LEU A 195 19.97 -14.18 10.86
N THR A 196 18.81 -14.30 11.48
CA THR A 196 18.33 -15.60 11.97
C THR A 196 17.66 -16.34 10.82
N TYR A 197 18.41 -17.18 10.11
CA TYR A 197 17.92 -17.93 8.95
C TYR A 197 17.38 -19.33 9.27
N ASP A 198 17.13 -19.65 10.54
CA ASP A 198 16.93 -21.00 11.05
C ASP A 198 15.75 -21.82 10.46
N PHE A 199 15.02 -21.33 9.44
CA PHE A 199 13.74 -21.93 9.07
C PHE A 199 13.45 -22.05 7.58
N GLY A 200 14.46 -22.16 6.70
CA GLY A 200 14.29 -22.63 5.30
C GLY A 200 13.29 -21.84 4.44
N SER A 201 12.83 -20.68 4.91
CA SER A 201 11.84 -19.84 4.27
C SER A 201 12.52 -18.57 3.79
N VAL A 202 12.68 -18.47 2.48
CA VAL A 202 13.28 -17.32 1.77
C VAL A 202 12.42 -16.05 1.93
N VAL A 203 11.22 -16.14 2.52
CA VAL A 203 10.18 -15.11 2.42
C VAL A 203 10.10 -14.19 3.66
N ASN A 204 10.78 -14.51 4.77
CA ASN A 204 10.45 -13.89 6.07
C ASN A 204 11.65 -13.51 6.96
N GLY A 205 12.57 -12.71 6.41
CA GLY A 205 13.78 -12.18 7.08
C GLY A 205 13.55 -10.97 8.02
N TYR A 206 12.52 -11.00 8.87
CA TYR A 206 12.22 -9.86 9.77
C TYR A 206 12.97 -9.91 11.11
N TYR A 207 13.57 -11.04 11.47
CA TYR A 207 14.28 -11.19 12.74
C TYR A 207 15.78 -11.26 12.54
N SER A 208 16.51 -10.65 13.45
CA SER A 208 17.97 -10.67 13.52
C SER A 208 18.41 -10.67 14.97
N LYS A 209 19.66 -11.03 15.24
CA LYS A 209 20.19 -10.99 16.60
C LYS A 209 21.65 -10.58 16.61
N ASP A 210 22.11 -10.14 17.77
CA ASP A 210 23.53 -10.07 18.08
C ASP A 210 23.79 -10.85 19.38
N LYS A 211 25.01 -10.82 19.91
CA LYS A 211 25.35 -11.56 21.14
C LYS A 211 24.52 -11.17 22.38
N ASN A 212 23.87 -10.01 22.37
CA ASN A 212 23.20 -9.38 23.50
C ASN A 212 21.69 -9.19 23.29
N ASN A 213 21.20 -9.16 22.05
CA ASN A 213 19.85 -8.71 21.72
C ASN A 213 19.23 -9.49 20.56
N VAL A 214 17.90 -9.55 20.55
CA VAL A 214 17.09 -9.93 19.39
C VAL A 214 16.38 -8.69 18.85
N TYR A 215 16.23 -8.63 17.53
CA TYR A 215 15.61 -7.54 16.82
C TYR A 215 14.49 -8.04 15.91
N TYR A 216 13.43 -7.25 15.82
CA TYR A 216 12.42 -7.32 14.77
C TYR A 216 12.58 -6.08 13.89
N GLU A 217 12.95 -6.26 12.62
CA GLU A 217 13.34 -5.20 11.71
C GLU A 217 14.46 -4.33 12.32
N ASN A 218 14.18 -3.04 12.57
CA ASN A 218 15.11 -2.11 13.22
C ASN A 218 14.89 -1.96 14.73
N LYS A 219 14.03 -2.79 15.34
CA LYS A 219 13.54 -2.64 16.71
C LYS A 219 14.12 -3.72 17.62
N LYS A 220 14.72 -3.30 18.74
CA LYS A 220 15.20 -4.21 19.78
C LYS A 220 14.02 -4.78 20.58
N LEU A 221 13.91 -6.10 20.65
CA LEU A 221 12.95 -6.80 21.49
C LEU A 221 13.46 -6.85 22.93
N LYS A 222 12.78 -6.16 23.84
CA LYS A 222 13.17 -6.10 25.26
C LYS A 222 12.62 -7.30 26.01
N GLY A 223 13.44 -7.90 26.87
CA GLY A 223 13.00 -8.99 27.76
C GLY A 223 13.10 -10.39 27.15
N ILE A 224 13.52 -10.52 25.89
CA ILE A 224 13.75 -11.82 25.25
C ILE A 224 15.11 -12.40 25.66
N ASP A 225 15.12 -13.66 26.07
CA ASP A 225 16.33 -14.44 26.28
C ASP A 225 16.96 -14.84 24.93
N VAL A 226 18.04 -14.14 24.57
CA VAL A 226 18.72 -14.29 23.27
C VAL A 226 19.24 -15.70 23.01
N LYS A 227 19.64 -16.42 24.07
CA LYS A 227 20.23 -17.76 23.94
C LYS A 227 19.19 -18.81 23.58
N THR A 228 17.97 -18.66 24.08
CA THR A 228 16.88 -19.61 23.90
C THR A 228 15.81 -19.12 22.93
N PHE A 229 15.98 -17.92 22.37
CA PHE A 229 15.11 -17.33 21.36
C PHE A 229 14.88 -18.29 20.19
N LYS A 230 13.61 -18.50 19.87
CA LYS A 230 13.13 -19.25 18.71
C LYS A 230 12.00 -18.49 18.05
N LYS A 231 12.03 -18.45 16.72
CA LYS A 231 10.86 -18.04 15.93
C LYS A 231 9.96 -19.26 15.74
N ILE A 232 8.67 -19.11 15.95
CA ILE A 232 7.71 -20.16 15.62
C ILE A 232 7.29 -19.95 14.16
N SER A 233 7.85 -20.76 13.27
CA SER A 233 7.54 -20.69 11.85
C SER A 233 6.26 -21.47 11.55
N ARG A 234 5.18 -20.75 11.24
CA ARG A 234 3.98 -21.29 10.62
C ARG A 234 3.74 -20.58 9.29
N LEU A 235 2.95 -21.20 8.41
CA LEU A 235 2.50 -20.53 7.20
C LEU A 235 1.88 -19.19 7.63
N VAL A 236 2.34 -18.09 7.02
CA VAL A 236 1.90 -16.71 7.25
C VAL A 236 2.25 -16.02 8.59
N ASP A 237 2.97 -16.67 9.51
CA ASP A 237 3.18 -16.11 10.86
C ASP A 237 4.59 -15.48 11.04
N ASN A 238 4.61 -14.15 11.18
CA ASN A 238 5.80 -13.38 11.57
C ASN A 238 5.69 -12.77 12.97
N PHE A 239 4.61 -13.07 13.71
CA PHE A 239 4.31 -12.42 14.98
C PHE A 239 4.71 -13.28 16.20
N LEU A 240 4.77 -14.60 16.09
CA LEU A 240 4.94 -15.49 17.25
C LEU A 240 6.40 -15.88 17.46
N ILE A 241 6.90 -15.62 18.68
CA ILE A 241 8.25 -16.00 19.12
C ILE A 241 8.17 -16.73 20.46
N GLU A 242 9.22 -17.47 20.79
CA GLU A 242 9.38 -18.20 22.04
C GLU A 242 10.78 -17.97 22.61
N ASP A 243 10.88 -17.93 23.92
CA ASP A 243 12.12 -18.13 24.65
C ASP A 243 11.87 -19.06 25.85
N LYS A 244 12.89 -19.30 26.68
CA LYS A 244 12.75 -20.14 27.88
C LYS A 244 11.66 -19.69 28.86
N ASN A 245 11.20 -18.44 28.79
CA ASN A 245 10.21 -17.88 29.71
C ASN A 245 8.77 -17.97 29.13
N GLY A 246 8.60 -18.26 27.84
CA GLY A 246 7.28 -18.51 27.25
C GLY A 246 7.13 -18.03 25.80
N PHE A 247 5.88 -17.83 25.40
CA PHE A 247 5.49 -17.40 24.06
C PHE A 247 5.10 -15.92 24.05
N TYR A 248 5.40 -15.24 22.93
CA TYR A 248 5.12 -13.82 22.77
C TYR A 248 4.61 -13.48 21.37
N ILE A 249 3.68 -12.55 21.30
CA ILE A 249 3.36 -11.82 20.07
C ILE A 249 4.32 -10.63 19.95
N VAL A 250 4.86 -10.42 18.76
CA VAL A 250 5.67 -9.25 18.39
C VAL A 250 4.80 -8.27 17.62
N GLU A 251 4.63 -7.08 18.18
CA GLU A 251 3.89 -5.97 17.56
C GLU A 251 4.75 -5.23 16.52
N LYS A 252 4.09 -4.49 15.61
CA LYS A 252 4.76 -3.73 14.54
C LYS A 252 5.79 -2.72 15.06
N ASP A 253 5.62 -2.21 16.28
CA ASP A 253 6.54 -1.26 16.90
C ASP A 253 7.77 -1.92 17.56
N GLY A 254 7.80 -3.26 17.61
CA GLY A 254 8.83 -4.08 18.26
C GLY A 254 8.55 -4.39 19.73
N SER A 255 7.38 -4.03 20.25
CA SER A 255 6.91 -4.45 21.57
C SER A 255 6.57 -5.94 21.56
N ILE A 256 6.71 -6.59 22.72
CA ILE A 256 6.36 -8.00 22.90
C ILE A 256 5.20 -8.13 23.87
N VAL A 257 4.30 -9.06 23.58
CA VAL A 257 3.12 -9.36 24.40
C VAL A 257 3.22 -10.80 24.85
N PRO A 258 3.47 -11.06 26.14
CA PRO A 258 3.48 -12.42 26.66
C PRO A 258 2.08 -13.05 26.54
N ILE A 259 2.05 -14.34 26.20
CA ILE A 259 0.81 -15.10 26.03
C ILE A 259 0.72 -16.14 27.14
N ASP A 260 -0.43 -16.23 27.80
CA ASP A 260 -0.73 -17.35 28.71
C ASP A 260 -1.27 -18.54 27.89
N GLY A 261 -0.45 -19.58 27.75
CA GLY A 261 -0.83 -20.81 27.06
C GLY A 261 -1.96 -21.61 27.74
N LYS A 262 -2.41 -21.22 28.93
CA LYS A 262 -3.63 -21.78 29.55
C LYS A 262 -4.91 -21.14 29.02
N GLU A 263 -4.84 -19.89 28.57
CA GLU A 263 -5.99 -19.14 28.08
C GLU A 263 -6.09 -19.18 26.55
N VAL A 264 -4.95 -19.38 25.88
CA VAL A 264 -4.84 -19.31 24.42
C VAL A 264 -4.28 -20.62 23.88
N ASP A 265 -4.95 -21.18 22.87
CA ASP A 265 -4.46 -22.34 22.14
C ASP A 265 -3.31 -21.91 21.21
N ILE A 266 -2.10 -21.92 21.76
CA ILE A 266 -0.88 -21.47 21.05
C ILE A 266 -0.63 -22.29 19.79
N GLU A 267 -1.01 -23.57 19.76
CA GLU A 267 -0.81 -24.44 18.59
C GLU A 267 -1.63 -23.98 17.39
N ASN A 268 -2.86 -23.51 17.63
CA ASN A 268 -3.79 -23.05 16.60
C ASN A 268 -3.85 -21.52 16.47
N LEU A 269 -3.06 -20.78 17.26
CA LEU A 269 -3.00 -19.33 17.19
C LEU A 269 -2.39 -18.88 15.86
N SER A 270 -3.15 -18.08 15.12
CA SER A 270 -2.78 -17.50 13.83
C SER A 270 -3.16 -16.02 13.80
N GLN A 271 -2.45 -15.24 12.97
CA GLN A 271 -2.88 -13.90 12.62
C GLN A 271 -4.05 -14.00 11.63
N LEU A 272 -5.08 -13.17 11.81
CA LEU A 272 -6.27 -13.23 10.95
C LEU A 272 -5.97 -12.78 9.51
N ALA A 273 -5.07 -11.81 9.37
CA ALA A 273 -4.48 -11.41 8.11
C ALA A 273 -3.07 -10.84 8.36
N ILE A 274 -2.21 -10.95 7.35
CA ILE A 274 -0.80 -10.52 7.43
C ILE A 274 -0.71 -9.07 7.95
N LYS A 275 0.10 -8.87 8.99
CA LYS A 275 0.40 -7.56 9.61
C LYS A 275 -0.82 -6.86 10.23
N THR A 276 -1.88 -7.59 10.59
CA THR A 276 -3.00 -7.04 11.37
C THR A 276 -2.84 -7.24 12.87
N ASN A 277 -3.43 -6.38 13.68
CA ASN A 277 -3.53 -6.58 15.14
C ASN A 277 -4.67 -7.54 15.55
N LEU A 278 -5.06 -8.46 14.67
CA LEU A 278 -6.14 -9.42 14.90
C LEU A 278 -5.59 -10.84 14.83
N TYR A 279 -5.92 -11.63 15.85
CA TYR A 279 -5.47 -13.00 16.01
C TYR A 279 -6.68 -13.88 16.26
N HIS A 280 -6.54 -15.17 15.98
CA HIS A 280 -7.54 -16.14 16.36
C HIS A 280 -6.89 -17.48 16.64
N ASP A 281 -7.52 -18.25 17.50
CA ASP A 281 -7.32 -19.69 17.57
C ASP A 281 -8.55 -20.39 16.95
N LYS A 282 -8.79 -21.66 17.30
CA LYS A 282 -9.94 -22.44 16.82
C LYS A 282 -11.28 -21.96 17.39
N ASP A 283 -11.29 -21.32 18.56
CA ASP A 283 -12.49 -21.03 19.34
C ASP A 283 -12.77 -19.53 19.47
N SER A 284 -11.73 -18.70 19.43
CA SER A 284 -11.76 -17.31 19.88
C SER A 284 -10.98 -16.40 18.96
N MET A 285 -11.39 -15.12 18.92
CA MET A 285 -10.64 -14.03 18.31
C MET A 285 -10.04 -13.13 19.38
N TYR A 286 -8.90 -12.53 19.07
CA TYR A 286 -8.14 -11.69 19.96
C TYR A 286 -7.59 -10.47 19.24
N PHE A 287 -7.26 -9.45 20.01
CA PHE A 287 -6.50 -8.28 19.56
C PHE A 287 -5.52 -7.86 20.65
N VAL A 288 -4.44 -7.19 20.29
CA VAL A 288 -3.56 -6.59 21.31
C VAL A 288 -4.06 -5.21 21.70
N LYS A 289 -4.19 -4.97 23.00
CA LYS A 289 -4.44 -3.65 23.59
C LYS A 289 -3.50 -3.43 24.76
N ASN A 290 -2.78 -2.31 24.76
CA ASN A 290 -1.86 -1.94 25.85
C ASN A 290 -0.85 -3.06 26.17
N HIS A 291 -0.24 -3.64 25.13
CA HIS A 291 0.70 -4.77 25.22
C HIS A 291 0.14 -6.02 25.93
N LYS A 292 -1.16 -6.26 25.82
CA LYS A 292 -1.85 -7.45 26.31
C LYS A 292 -2.75 -8.03 25.23
N LEU A 293 -2.75 -9.35 25.11
CA LEU A 293 -3.68 -10.05 24.23
C LEU A 293 -5.05 -10.10 24.91
N VAL A 294 -6.06 -9.55 24.25
CA VAL A 294 -7.42 -9.43 24.78
C VAL A 294 -8.36 -10.25 23.90
N LYS A 295 -9.12 -11.15 24.52
CA LYS A 295 -10.18 -11.92 23.86
C LYS A 295 -11.33 -10.99 23.48
N ILE A 296 -11.75 -11.06 22.21
CA ILE A 296 -12.83 -10.24 21.67
C ILE A 296 -14.18 -10.84 22.03
N LYS A 297 -15.06 -10.01 22.60
CA LYS A 297 -16.45 -10.35 22.91
C LYS A 297 -17.32 -10.23 21.66
N ASP A 298 -18.39 -11.03 21.61
CA ASP A 298 -19.36 -11.02 20.51
C ASP A 298 -18.74 -11.20 19.12
N ALA A 299 -17.56 -11.86 19.08
CA ALA A 299 -16.86 -12.12 17.86
C ALA A 299 -17.68 -13.11 17.01
N PRO A 300 -17.80 -12.87 15.69
CA PRO A 300 -18.38 -13.89 14.83
C PRO A 300 -17.52 -15.16 14.89
N LYS A 301 -18.16 -16.34 14.80
CA LYS A 301 -17.44 -17.62 14.79
C LYS A 301 -16.26 -17.59 13.80
N VAL A 302 -15.09 -18.05 14.22
CA VAL A 302 -13.91 -18.15 13.36
C VAL A 302 -14.23 -19.09 12.19
N ASP A 303 -14.16 -18.56 10.97
CA ASP A 303 -14.29 -19.30 9.72
C ASP A 303 -13.29 -18.71 8.71
N PRO A 304 -12.11 -19.32 8.54
CA PRO A 304 -11.07 -18.82 7.67
C PRO A 304 -11.48 -18.64 6.20
N TYR A 305 -12.54 -19.32 5.74
CA TYR A 305 -12.98 -19.24 4.34
C TYR A 305 -13.87 -18.04 4.05
N ASN A 306 -14.58 -17.53 5.06
CA ASN A 306 -15.59 -16.49 4.89
C ASN A 306 -15.36 -15.26 5.76
N LEU A 307 -14.22 -15.21 6.45
CA LEU A 307 -13.79 -14.11 7.29
C LEU A 307 -12.62 -13.38 6.60
N SER A 308 -12.78 -12.09 6.37
CA SER A 308 -11.71 -11.25 5.80
C SER A 308 -11.59 -9.93 6.56
N THR A 309 -10.42 -9.32 6.50
CA THR A 309 -10.12 -8.04 7.15
C THR A 309 -10.09 -6.93 6.12
N TYR A 310 -10.74 -5.79 6.42
CA TYR A 310 -10.47 -4.54 5.71
C TYR A 310 -9.27 -3.80 6.33
N ASN A 311 -9.19 -3.80 7.65
CA ASN A 311 -8.05 -3.37 8.46
C ASN A 311 -8.20 -3.94 9.89
N ASP A 312 -7.42 -3.45 10.85
CA ASP A 312 -7.44 -3.91 12.25
C ASP A 312 -8.76 -3.62 12.99
N LYS A 313 -9.60 -2.73 12.44
CA LYS A 313 -10.85 -2.27 13.04
C LYS A 313 -12.09 -2.86 12.37
N TYR A 314 -11.99 -3.21 11.09
CA TYR A 314 -13.14 -3.64 10.29
C TYR A 314 -12.90 -5.01 9.67
N ILE A 315 -13.83 -5.93 9.91
CA ILE A 315 -13.84 -7.27 9.31
C ILE A 315 -15.14 -7.49 8.52
N ASN A 316 -15.09 -8.41 7.57
CA ASN A 316 -16.26 -8.92 6.87
C ASN A 316 -16.41 -10.40 7.19
N LYS A 317 -17.63 -10.81 7.55
CA LYS A 317 -18.01 -12.21 7.54
C LYS A 317 -19.35 -12.42 6.82
N TYR A 318 -19.37 -13.25 5.79
CA TYR A 318 -20.58 -13.55 5.00
C TYR A 318 -21.36 -12.29 4.59
N ASN A 319 -20.67 -11.25 4.11
CA ASN A 319 -21.25 -9.97 3.72
C ASN A 319 -21.78 -9.10 4.87
N VAL A 320 -21.46 -9.46 6.11
CA VAL A 320 -21.71 -8.64 7.29
C VAL A 320 -20.41 -7.97 7.71
N VAL A 321 -20.41 -6.65 7.74
CA VAL A 321 -19.28 -5.87 8.24
C VAL A 321 -19.40 -5.73 9.76
N TYR A 322 -18.30 -5.97 10.46
CA TYR A 322 -18.18 -5.72 11.90
C TYR A 322 -17.10 -4.68 12.15
N TYR A 323 -17.31 -3.89 13.20
CA TYR A 323 -16.36 -2.92 13.74
C TYR A 323 -15.87 -3.39 15.11
N LEU A 324 -14.56 -3.44 15.33
CA LEU A 324 -13.95 -3.72 16.63
C LEU A 324 -13.94 -2.44 17.46
N ASP A 325 -14.81 -2.39 18.46
CA ASP A 325 -14.72 -1.37 19.51
C ASP A 325 -13.62 -1.79 20.49
N THR A 326 -12.42 -1.22 20.33
CA THR A 326 -11.28 -1.57 21.18
C THR A 326 -11.46 -1.13 22.63
N ASP A 327 -12.36 -0.18 22.93
CA ASP A 327 -12.64 0.25 24.30
C ASP A 327 -13.51 -0.76 25.03
N GLU A 328 -14.52 -1.29 24.36
CA GLU A 328 -15.38 -2.36 24.91
C GLU A 328 -14.77 -3.76 24.75
N GLY A 329 -13.80 -3.92 23.85
CA GLY A 329 -13.20 -5.20 23.48
C GLY A 329 -14.19 -6.13 22.78
N ALA A 330 -15.06 -5.57 21.93
CA ALA A 330 -16.17 -6.29 21.33
C ALA A 330 -16.36 -5.93 19.85
N PHE A 331 -16.80 -6.92 19.05
CA PHE A 331 -17.25 -6.65 17.69
C PHE A 331 -18.69 -6.18 17.68
N LYS A 332 -18.94 -5.08 16.96
CA LYS A 332 -20.27 -4.53 16.70
C LYS A 332 -20.62 -4.71 15.24
N LYS A 333 -21.78 -5.29 14.96
CA LYS A 333 -22.30 -5.37 13.60
C LYS A 333 -22.56 -3.96 13.06
N LEU A 334 -22.00 -3.65 11.90
CA LEU A 334 -22.10 -2.34 11.30
C LEU A 334 -23.41 -2.22 10.52
N GLU A 335 -24.29 -1.32 10.95
CA GLU A 335 -25.57 -1.10 10.27
C GLU A 335 -25.39 -0.40 8.93
N LYS A 336 -26.22 -0.78 7.94
CA LYS A 336 -26.25 -0.19 6.58
C LYS A 336 -24.91 -0.26 5.84
N ALA A 337 -24.03 -1.16 6.27
CA ALA A 337 -22.77 -1.44 5.60
C ALA A 337 -23.00 -2.51 4.53
N GLU A 338 -22.66 -2.17 3.29
CA GLU A 338 -22.78 -3.04 2.15
C GLU A 338 -21.38 -3.55 1.79
N SER A 339 -21.07 -4.80 2.17
CA SER A 339 -19.71 -5.36 2.12
C SER A 339 -19.01 -5.23 0.76
N HIS A 340 -19.78 -5.31 -0.33
CA HIS A 340 -19.29 -5.27 -1.70
C HIS A 340 -18.83 -3.88 -2.14
N GLN A 341 -19.19 -2.84 -1.38
CA GLN A 341 -18.82 -1.45 -1.63
C GLN A 341 -18.30 -0.81 -0.33
N PHE A 342 -17.62 -1.62 0.48
CA PHE A 342 -17.05 -1.20 1.74
C PHE A 342 -15.54 -1.06 1.63
N SER A 343 -15.00 0.01 2.21
CA SER A 343 -13.58 0.28 2.26
C SER A 343 -13.22 0.85 3.63
N ALA A 344 -12.19 0.31 4.27
CA ALA A 344 -11.55 0.92 5.43
C ALA A 344 -10.22 1.55 5.00
N TYR A 345 -9.83 2.65 5.64
CA TYR A 345 -8.70 3.45 5.17
C TYR A 345 -7.52 3.38 6.12
N GLY A 346 -6.47 2.65 5.70
CA GLY A 346 -5.26 2.49 6.49
C GLY A 346 -5.53 1.93 7.90
N ASP A 347 -4.66 2.28 8.84
CA ASP A 347 -4.84 2.00 10.27
C ASP A 347 -5.60 3.15 10.96
N THR A 348 -6.81 3.45 10.44
CA THR A 348 -7.68 4.49 11.00
C THR A 348 -9.04 3.92 11.40
N GLU A 349 -9.78 4.73 12.16
CA GLU A 349 -11.16 4.44 12.57
C GLU A 349 -12.20 4.82 11.49
N TYR A 350 -11.75 5.23 10.29
CA TYR A 350 -12.61 5.68 9.20
C TYR A 350 -12.85 4.58 8.17
N ALA A 351 -14.10 4.48 7.75
CA ALA A 351 -14.51 3.60 6.66
C ALA A 351 -15.64 4.23 5.84
N LYS A 352 -15.88 3.67 4.66
CA LYS A 352 -16.92 4.11 3.74
C LYS A 352 -17.65 2.89 3.20
N GLY A 353 -18.97 2.95 3.27
CA GLY A 353 -19.87 2.09 2.49
C GLY A 353 -20.41 2.83 1.27
N ARG A 354 -21.37 2.24 0.55
CA ARG A 354 -21.97 2.83 -0.65
C ARG A 354 -22.54 4.23 -0.48
N ARG A 355 -23.24 4.49 0.64
CA ARG A 355 -23.97 5.75 0.90
C ARG A 355 -23.66 6.37 2.26
N ASN A 356 -22.74 5.78 3.01
CA ASN A 356 -22.43 6.19 4.38
C ASN A 356 -20.92 6.24 4.58
N VAL A 357 -20.48 7.25 5.33
CA VAL A 357 -19.14 7.29 5.91
C VAL A 357 -19.27 6.91 7.37
N TYR A 358 -18.30 6.16 7.88
CA TYR A 358 -18.25 5.68 9.25
C TYR A 358 -17.00 6.21 9.96
N PHE A 359 -17.16 6.54 11.23
CA PHE A 359 -16.08 6.80 12.16
C PHE A 359 -16.35 6.05 13.46
N LYS A 360 -15.40 5.23 13.91
CA LYS A 360 -15.54 4.37 15.10
C LYS A 360 -16.83 3.54 15.08
N GLY A 361 -17.10 2.91 13.93
CA GLY A 361 -18.29 2.09 13.72
C GLY A 361 -19.63 2.83 13.69
N LYS A 362 -19.67 4.17 13.71
CA LYS A 362 -20.91 4.96 13.64
C LYS A 362 -20.97 5.80 12.38
N ILE A 363 -22.17 6.06 11.86
CA ILE A 363 -22.35 6.93 10.69
C ILE A 363 -21.87 8.34 11.05
N LEU A 364 -20.94 8.87 10.25
CA LEU A 364 -20.36 10.19 10.41
C LEU A 364 -21.25 11.24 9.73
N ALA A 365 -22.02 11.96 10.54
CA ALA A 365 -22.92 13.00 10.04
C ALA A 365 -22.14 14.15 9.37
N GLY A 366 -22.64 14.60 8.22
CA GLY A 366 -22.07 15.72 7.45
C GLY A 366 -20.86 15.36 6.58
N ALA A 367 -20.43 14.09 6.56
CA ALA A 367 -19.42 13.63 5.62
C ALA A 367 -20.01 13.40 4.22
N ASP A 368 -19.30 13.85 3.21
CA ASP A 368 -19.70 13.67 1.81
C ASP A 368 -19.23 12.31 1.30
N TYR A 369 -20.12 11.30 1.30
CA TYR A 369 -19.76 9.92 0.94
C TYR A 369 -19.21 9.78 -0.50
N GLU A 370 -19.63 10.66 -1.42
CA GLU A 370 -19.19 10.63 -2.82
C GLU A 370 -17.71 10.97 -2.95
N SER A 371 -17.26 12.03 -2.27
CA SER A 371 -15.87 12.49 -2.31
C SER A 371 -15.00 11.97 -1.15
N PHE A 372 -15.57 11.26 -0.18
CA PHE A 372 -14.81 10.70 0.93
C PHE A 372 -13.81 9.63 0.48
N GLY A 373 -12.57 9.76 0.94
CA GLY A 373 -11.52 8.78 0.72
C GLY A 373 -10.20 9.16 1.39
N MET A 374 -9.19 8.32 1.16
CA MET A 374 -7.81 8.55 1.57
C MET A 374 -6.99 9.03 0.38
N LYS A 375 -6.35 10.19 0.49
CA LYS A 375 -5.53 10.78 -0.58
C LYS A 375 -4.12 11.04 -0.10
N TYR A 376 -3.11 10.73 -0.92
CA TYR A 376 -1.73 11.06 -0.60
C TYR A 376 -1.43 12.53 -0.87
N ASN A 377 -0.84 13.21 0.10
CA ASN A 377 -0.34 14.57 0.01
C ASN A 377 1.18 14.53 -0.23
N HIS A 378 1.58 14.72 -1.47
CA HIS A 378 2.99 14.67 -1.92
C HIS A 378 3.87 15.77 -1.33
N GLU A 379 3.30 16.89 -0.88
CA GLU A 379 4.07 18.00 -0.29
C GLU A 379 4.39 17.73 1.18
N LYS A 380 3.43 17.14 1.90
CA LYS A 380 3.55 16.84 3.33
C LYS A 380 4.08 15.43 3.62
N ASP A 381 4.14 14.56 2.61
CA ASP A 381 4.47 13.13 2.74
C ASP A 381 3.55 12.39 3.74
N VAL A 382 2.24 12.63 3.63
CA VAL A 382 1.20 12.02 4.48
C VAL A 382 0.00 11.58 3.64
N TYR A 383 -0.79 10.65 4.15
CA TYR A 383 -2.13 10.36 3.66
C TYR A 383 -3.15 11.22 4.43
N GLU A 384 -4.10 11.81 3.73
CA GLU A 384 -5.20 12.61 4.29
C GLU A 384 -6.50 11.81 4.12
N ILE A 385 -7.18 11.50 5.23
CA ILE A 385 -8.58 11.08 5.22
C ILE A 385 -9.42 12.33 5.05
N ARG A 386 -10.12 12.47 3.94
CA ARG A 386 -10.78 13.73 3.55
C ARG A 386 -12.01 13.52 2.69
N ASP A 387 -12.82 14.55 2.60
CA ASP A 387 -13.81 14.73 1.54
C ASP A 387 -13.59 16.08 0.84
N LYS A 388 -14.54 16.49 -0.02
CA LYS A 388 -14.50 17.79 -0.72
C LYS A 388 -14.59 18.99 0.22
N ASN A 389 -15.13 18.82 1.43
CA ASN A 389 -15.39 19.90 2.38
C ASN A 389 -14.23 20.08 3.37
N LYS A 390 -13.59 19.00 3.83
CA LYS A 390 -12.52 19.07 4.84
C LYS A 390 -11.61 17.84 4.90
N VAL A 391 -10.51 17.98 5.63
CA VAL A 391 -9.63 16.89 6.06
C VAL A 391 -10.04 16.47 7.48
N TYR A 392 -10.24 15.16 7.68
CA TYR A 392 -10.64 14.55 8.96
C TYR A 392 -9.42 14.10 9.77
N GLU A 393 -8.45 13.45 9.12
CA GLU A 393 -7.26 12.89 9.75
C GLU A 393 -6.07 12.90 8.78
N THR A 394 -4.85 13.03 9.33
CA THR A 394 -3.59 12.90 8.57
C THR A 394 -2.77 11.74 9.14
N VAL A 395 -2.41 10.79 8.28
CA VAL A 395 -1.65 9.58 8.62
C VAL A 395 -0.28 9.64 7.95
N LYS A 396 0.79 9.29 8.66
CA LYS A 396 2.14 9.27 8.06
C LYS A 396 2.23 8.25 6.94
N ALA A 397 2.97 8.58 5.88
CA ALA A 397 3.31 7.61 4.86
C ALA A 397 4.49 6.74 5.34
N ASP A 398 4.22 5.45 5.56
CA ASP A 398 5.20 4.47 6.00
C ASP A 398 6.41 4.32 5.07
#